data_AF-W2ZYQ1-F1
#
_entry.id   AF-W2ZYQ1-F1
#
_cell.length_a   1.000
_cell.length_b   1.000
_cell.length_c   1.000
_cell.angle_alpha   90.00
_cell.angle_beta   90.00
_cell.angle_gamma   90.00
#
_symmetry.space_group_name_H-M   'P 1'
#
loop_
_entity.id
_entity.type
_entity.pdbx_description
1 polymer ?
#
loop_
_entity_poly.entity_id
_entity_poly.type
_entity_poly.pdbx_seq_one_letter_code
_entity_poly.pdbx_strand_id
1 'polypeptide(L)'
;MSTVLLLVGLRSMSGYPNDAKVLSVLLGFQREIRAFIASPDQCNLSRTSWWLYRSCRSAGSARSWPVDEELNALAQRLHARLAKGGRSDVRKKRNQLRLSAAQVRVLLRNLLLVASGLRPSCLVDCCALTKEQAGLLLSCLADEHELYRQWLEAGRVRAVLLNGNVFFVNVDAFIREKMATGLHYQMYVDVSITLDRPKRISNNSEAEALRLHAFAVWTIQACKELLSSASQVLELKRPSTFNATALAGLLLCYPCVYDMLVDSDKAVDEWSEQENCLAMCPLYLLQTAALLPQQMEIALHEFTVPQHLLDDCSDEVQEQENDRDVASSPLLKLLRARCLLQLRRSIDHSCLASSIEAQVHVHACTLHHVAL
;
A
#
# COMPACT_ATOMS: atom_id res chain seq x y z
N MET A 1 22.74 -12.01 31.16
CA MET A 1 22.34 -10.62 31.47
C MET A 1 21.93 -9.80 30.24
N SER A 2 22.26 -10.19 29.00
CA SER A 2 21.90 -9.43 27.79
C SER A 2 20.42 -9.54 27.34
N THR A 3 19.70 -10.60 27.72
CA THR A 3 18.30 -10.83 27.34
C THR A 3 17.31 -9.96 28.12
N VAL A 4 17.68 -9.56 29.35
CA VAL A 4 16.81 -8.79 30.25
C VAL A 4 16.76 -7.31 29.83
N LEU A 5 17.86 -6.75 29.31
CA LEU A 5 17.89 -5.38 28.80
C LEU A 5 17.00 -5.18 27.57
N LEU A 6 16.89 -6.19 26.70
CA LEU A 6 16.01 -6.18 25.52
C LEU A 6 14.52 -6.22 25.92
N LEU A 7 14.18 -6.96 26.97
CA LEU A 7 12.81 -7.08 27.49
C LEU A 7 12.37 -5.88 28.35
N VAL A 8 13.29 -5.24 29.07
CA VAL A 8 13.01 -4.02 29.84
C VAL A 8 12.79 -2.83 28.91
N GLY A 9 13.52 -2.76 27.78
CA GLY A 9 13.28 -1.75 26.74
C GLY A 9 11.86 -1.84 26.14
N LEU A 10 11.34 -3.05 25.92
CA LEU A 10 10.01 -3.29 25.32
C LEU A 10 8.84 -2.89 26.23
N ARG A 11 9.01 -2.89 27.56
CA ARG A 11 7.94 -2.50 28.52
C ARG A 11 7.77 -1.00 28.67
N SER A 12 8.74 -0.19 28.24
CA SER A 12 8.72 1.28 28.37
C SER A 12 8.24 2.02 27.12
N MET A 13 7.83 1.32 26.05
CA MET A 13 7.57 1.90 24.72
C MET A 13 6.14 2.45 24.55
N SER A 14 5.68 3.34 25.44
CA SER A 14 4.36 3.97 25.36
C SER A 14 4.34 5.38 24.77
N GLY A 15 5.34 5.81 24.01
CA GLY A 15 5.33 7.15 23.40
C GLY A 15 6.36 7.33 22.27
N TYR A 16 5.86 7.60 21.06
CA TYR A 16 6.58 8.19 19.91
C TYR A 16 7.53 9.34 20.32
N PRO A 17 8.54 9.81 19.52
CA PRO A 17 8.82 9.58 18.10
C PRO A 17 10.29 9.15 17.78
N ASN A 18 11.13 8.95 18.80
CA ASN A 18 12.51 8.45 18.64
C ASN A 18 12.58 6.93 18.39
N ASP A 19 11.45 6.24 18.54
CA ASP A 19 11.32 4.78 18.45
C ASP A 19 11.41 4.25 17.02
N ALA A 20 11.33 5.10 15.99
CA ALA A 20 11.42 4.69 14.60
C ALA A 20 12.75 4.01 14.28
N LYS A 21 13.89 4.49 14.82
CA LYS A 21 15.20 3.89 14.56
C LYS A 21 15.33 2.51 15.21
N VAL A 22 14.87 2.36 16.46
CA VAL A 22 14.92 1.09 17.18
C VAL A 22 13.99 0.06 16.53
N LEU A 23 12.78 0.46 16.13
CA LEU A 23 11.88 -0.42 15.39
C LEU A 23 12.43 -0.78 13.99
N SER A 24 13.00 0.18 13.25
CA SER A 24 13.64 -0.11 11.96
C SER A 24 14.82 -1.07 12.10
N VAL A 25 15.60 -0.96 13.18
CA VAL A 25 16.67 -1.92 13.52
C VAL A 25 16.07 -3.29 13.86
N LEU A 26 15.04 -3.37 14.70
CA LEU A 26 14.38 -4.63 15.05
C LEU A 26 13.72 -5.32 13.83
N LEU A 27 13.17 -4.53 12.90
CA LEU A 27 12.62 -5.01 11.63
C LEU A 27 13.73 -5.44 10.66
N GLY A 28 14.84 -4.70 10.61
CA GLY A 28 16.01 -5.02 9.80
C GLY A 28 16.71 -6.31 10.24
N PHE A 29 16.76 -6.57 11.55
CA PHE A 29 17.39 -7.74 12.15
C PHE A 29 16.40 -8.84 12.56
N GLN A 30 15.18 -8.81 12.02
CA GLN A 30 14.11 -9.71 12.46
C GLN A 30 14.46 -11.20 12.25
N ARG A 31 15.21 -11.53 11.18
CA ARG A 31 15.67 -12.89 10.92
C ARG A 31 16.79 -13.30 11.88
N GLU A 32 17.73 -12.40 12.16
CA GLU A 32 18.89 -12.60 13.01
C GLU A 32 18.47 -12.72 14.48
N ILE A 33 17.60 -11.83 14.97
CA ILE A 33 17.02 -11.88 16.31
C ILE A 33 16.36 -13.25 16.54
N ARG A 34 15.69 -13.82 15.55
CA ARG A 34 15.08 -15.15 15.64
C ARG A 34 16.10 -16.29 15.63
N ALA A 35 17.16 -16.18 14.83
CA ALA A 35 18.23 -17.18 14.78
C ALA A 35 18.95 -17.31 16.14
N PHE A 36 19.00 -16.23 16.93
CA PHE A 36 19.66 -16.21 18.24
C PHE A 36 18.74 -16.56 19.42
N ILE A 37 17.43 -16.74 19.21
CA ILE A 37 16.47 -16.93 20.30
C ILE A 37 15.89 -18.35 20.26
N ALA A 38 16.10 -19.09 21.35
CA ALA A 38 15.61 -20.45 21.51
C ALA A 38 14.07 -20.50 21.40
N SER A 39 13.55 -21.56 20.77
CA SER A 39 12.11 -21.80 20.52
C SER A 39 11.16 -21.48 21.70
N PRO A 40 11.46 -21.83 22.98
CA PRO A 40 10.57 -21.49 24.09
C PRO A 40 10.47 -19.98 24.38
N ASP A 41 11.54 -19.22 24.13
CA ASP A 41 11.58 -17.77 24.34
C ASP A 41 10.94 -16.98 23.20
N GLN A 42 10.81 -17.59 22.02
CA GLN A 42 10.06 -17.00 20.90
C GLN A 42 8.57 -16.80 21.25
N CYS A 43 7.99 -17.67 22.09
CA CYS A 43 6.63 -17.52 22.61
C CYS A 43 6.50 -16.30 23.55
N ASN A 44 7.56 -15.93 24.27
CA ASN A 44 7.57 -14.76 25.15
C ASN A 44 7.79 -13.45 24.36
N LEU A 45 8.61 -13.49 23.31
CA LEU A 45 8.79 -12.38 22.36
C LEU A 45 7.55 -12.10 21.51
N SER A 46 6.85 -13.15 21.10
CA SER A 46 5.62 -13.02 20.34
C SER A 46 4.47 -12.51 21.21
N ARG A 47 4.47 -12.79 22.52
CA ARG A 47 3.57 -12.16 23.50
C ARG A 47 3.88 -10.69 23.78
N THR A 48 5.14 -10.27 23.66
CA THR A 48 5.57 -8.90 23.95
C THR A 48 5.58 -7.98 22.72
N SER A 49 5.58 -8.55 21.51
CA SER A 49 5.51 -7.79 20.26
C SER A 49 4.57 -8.47 19.26
N TRP A 50 3.44 -7.80 18.99
CA TRP A 50 2.46 -8.19 17.96
C TRP A 50 3.12 -8.45 16.59
N TRP A 51 4.19 -7.71 16.29
CA TRP A 51 4.99 -7.85 15.06
C TRP A 51 5.74 -9.16 14.98
N LEU A 52 6.43 -9.57 16.05
CA LEU A 52 7.20 -10.81 16.06
C LEU A 52 6.27 -12.03 16.01
N TYR A 53 5.06 -11.92 16.58
CA TYR A 53 4.00 -12.94 16.50
C TYR A 53 3.45 -13.11 15.09
N ARG A 54 3.01 -12.02 14.43
CA ARG A 54 2.36 -12.10 13.10
C ARG A 54 3.31 -12.30 11.92
N SER A 55 4.60 -12.02 12.11
CA SER A 55 5.61 -12.27 11.08
C SER A 55 6.03 -13.74 10.99
N CYS A 56 5.47 -14.62 11.83
CA CYS A 56 5.54 -16.07 11.64
C CYS A 56 4.38 -16.47 10.72
N ARG A 57 4.65 -16.64 9.42
CA ARG A 57 3.80 -17.50 8.60
C ARG A 57 4.47 -18.87 8.51
N SER A 58 3.67 -19.91 8.75
CA SER A 58 4.02 -21.25 8.26
C SER A 58 4.25 -21.12 6.75
N ALA A 59 5.30 -21.74 6.22
CA ALA A 59 5.55 -21.77 4.79
C ALA A 59 4.23 -22.10 4.08
N GLY A 60 3.72 -21.15 3.29
CA GLY A 60 2.47 -21.35 2.56
C GLY A 60 2.55 -22.64 1.77
N SER A 61 1.44 -23.38 1.67
CA SER A 61 1.42 -24.60 0.85
C SER A 61 1.95 -24.26 -0.54
N ALA A 62 2.81 -25.09 -1.11
CA ALA A 62 3.45 -24.93 -2.41
C ALA A 62 2.46 -24.99 -3.58
N ARG A 63 1.49 -24.07 -3.63
CA ARG A 63 0.51 -23.97 -4.70
C ARG A 63 0.58 -22.61 -5.37
N SER A 64 0.48 -22.66 -6.69
CA SER A 64 0.54 -21.54 -7.62
C SER A 64 -0.63 -20.59 -7.45
N TRP A 65 -0.50 -19.39 -8.02
CA TRP A 65 -1.58 -18.44 -8.25
C TRP A 65 -2.79 -19.12 -8.94
N PRO A 66 -4.05 -18.73 -8.64
CA PRO A 66 -5.24 -19.31 -9.26
C PRO A 66 -5.17 -19.20 -10.79
N VAL A 67 -5.55 -20.29 -11.47
CA VAL A 67 -5.73 -20.24 -12.93
C VAL A 67 -6.99 -19.46 -13.29
N ASP A 68 -7.08 -19.01 -14.54
CA ASP A 68 -8.17 -18.14 -14.99
C ASP A 68 -9.57 -18.77 -14.81
N GLU A 69 -9.67 -20.08 -14.95
CA GLU A 69 -10.90 -20.87 -14.76
C GLU A 69 -11.37 -20.84 -13.30
N GLU A 70 -10.45 -21.01 -12.34
CA GLU A 70 -10.75 -20.96 -10.90
C GLU A 70 -11.18 -19.55 -10.50
N LEU A 71 -10.48 -18.53 -11.02
CA LEU A 71 -10.84 -17.13 -10.81
C LEU A 71 -12.22 -16.82 -11.39
N ASN A 72 -12.52 -17.32 -12.60
CA ASN A 72 -13.83 -17.18 -13.24
C ASN A 72 -14.94 -17.83 -12.40
N ALA A 73 -14.73 -19.06 -11.95
CA ALA A 73 -15.70 -19.80 -11.15
C ALA A 73 -16.00 -19.07 -9.83
N LEU A 74 -14.98 -18.57 -9.15
CA LEU A 74 -15.13 -17.79 -7.92
C LEU A 74 -15.87 -16.46 -8.18
N ALA A 75 -15.49 -15.72 -9.23
CA ALA A 75 -16.17 -14.48 -9.62
C ALA A 75 -17.65 -14.70 -9.92
N GLN A 76 -18.02 -15.77 -10.62
CA GLN A 76 -19.41 -16.11 -10.93
C GLN A 76 -20.22 -16.43 -9.67
N ARG A 77 -19.65 -17.18 -8.71
CA ARG A 77 -20.30 -17.47 -7.44
C ARG A 77 -20.50 -16.21 -6.60
N LEU A 78 -19.48 -15.36 -6.50
CA LEU A 78 -19.58 -14.08 -5.80
C LEU A 78 -20.63 -13.17 -6.45
N HIS A 79 -20.62 -13.05 -7.77
CA HIS A 79 -21.62 -12.28 -8.52
C HIS A 79 -23.05 -12.80 -8.25
N ALA A 80 -23.26 -14.12 -8.27
CA ALA A 80 -24.56 -14.72 -7.95
C ALA A 80 -25.01 -14.45 -6.50
N ARG A 81 -24.09 -14.42 -5.54
CA ARG A 81 -24.39 -14.10 -4.13
C ARG A 81 -24.70 -12.63 -3.92
N LEU A 82 -23.92 -11.73 -4.52
CA LEU A 82 -24.17 -10.29 -4.53
C LEU A 82 -25.53 -9.97 -5.18
N ALA A 83 -25.90 -10.71 -6.24
CA ALA A 83 -27.19 -10.60 -6.88
C ALA A 83 -28.37 -11.07 -5.99
N LYS A 84 -28.16 -12.08 -5.13
CA LYS A 84 -29.17 -12.64 -4.21
C LYS A 84 -29.32 -11.84 -2.91
N GLY A 85 -28.24 -11.25 -2.38
CA GLY A 85 -28.21 -10.48 -1.13
C GLY A 85 -29.12 -9.25 -1.11
N GLY A 86 -29.52 -8.72 -2.28
CA GLY A 86 -30.47 -7.61 -2.39
C GLY A 86 -31.95 -8.00 -2.25
N ARG A 87 -32.30 -9.17 -1.69
CA ARG A 87 -33.70 -9.65 -1.61
C ARG A 87 -34.43 -9.32 -0.29
N SER A 88 -33.75 -8.90 0.77
CA SER A 88 -34.41 -8.69 2.08
C SER A 88 -35.22 -7.40 2.21
N ASP A 89 -34.93 -6.34 1.44
CA ASP A 89 -35.69 -5.08 1.50
C ASP A 89 -36.33 -4.73 0.15
N VAL A 90 -37.58 -5.17 -0.03
CA VAL A 90 -38.36 -4.97 -1.26
C VAL A 90 -38.69 -3.48 -1.54
N ARG A 91 -38.47 -2.57 -0.58
CA ARG A 91 -38.85 -1.15 -0.71
C ARG A 91 -37.72 -0.15 -1.01
N LYS A 92 -36.43 -0.55 -1.01
CA LYS A 92 -35.30 0.34 -1.39
C LYS A 92 -34.75 0.10 -2.80
N LYS A 93 -35.51 -0.61 -3.64
CA LYS A 93 -35.11 -1.03 -5.00
C LYS A 93 -35.56 -0.02 -6.06
N ARG A 94 -34.67 0.91 -6.42
CA ARG A 94 -34.66 1.39 -7.81
C ARG A 94 -33.29 1.77 -8.35
N ASN A 95 -32.32 2.14 -7.50
CA ASN A 95 -31.01 2.64 -7.97
C ASN A 95 -29.77 1.93 -7.37
N GLN A 96 -29.88 0.71 -6.83
CA GLN A 96 -28.67 -0.07 -6.51
C GLN A 96 -28.11 -0.65 -7.82
N LEU A 97 -27.14 0.04 -8.42
CA LEU A 97 -26.34 -0.49 -9.53
C LEU A 97 -25.79 -1.86 -9.12
N ARG A 98 -26.22 -2.89 -9.84
CA ARG A 98 -25.71 -4.25 -9.66
C ARG A 98 -24.38 -4.34 -10.39
N LEU A 99 -23.34 -4.77 -9.67
CA LEU A 99 -22.02 -5.01 -10.25
C LEU A 99 -22.14 -6.07 -11.34
N SER A 100 -21.53 -5.82 -12.50
CA SER A 100 -21.45 -6.82 -13.56
C SER A 100 -20.47 -7.94 -13.19
N ALA A 101 -20.61 -9.12 -13.80
CA ALA A 101 -19.68 -10.23 -13.58
C ALA A 101 -18.23 -9.85 -13.94
N ALA A 102 -18.04 -9.00 -14.96
CA ALA A 102 -16.75 -8.46 -15.34
C ALA A 102 -16.14 -7.57 -14.25
N GLN A 103 -16.92 -6.66 -13.67
CA GLN A 103 -16.49 -5.83 -12.54
C GLN A 103 -16.12 -6.69 -11.32
N VAL A 104 -16.94 -7.70 -10.99
CA VAL A 104 -16.62 -8.63 -9.89
C VAL A 104 -15.31 -9.38 -10.14
N ARG A 105 -15.04 -9.80 -11.38
CA ARG A 105 -13.78 -10.47 -11.74
C ARG A 105 -12.57 -9.55 -11.58
N VAL A 106 -12.66 -8.28 -12.01
CA VAL A 106 -11.59 -7.28 -11.83
C VAL A 106 -11.34 -7.00 -10.34
N LEU A 107 -12.42 -6.74 -9.58
CA LEU A 107 -12.35 -6.56 -8.13
C LEU A 107 -11.70 -7.74 -7.44
N LEU A 108 -12.13 -8.96 -7.78
CA LEU A 108 -11.62 -10.19 -7.17
C LEU A 108 -10.12 -10.35 -7.45
N ARG A 109 -9.66 -10.08 -8.68
CA ARG A 109 -8.23 -10.14 -9.01
C ARG A 109 -7.40 -9.22 -8.12
N ASN A 110 -7.80 -7.95 -8.00
CA ASN A 110 -7.10 -6.98 -7.13
C ASN A 110 -7.19 -7.38 -5.64
N LEU A 111 -8.35 -7.84 -5.20
CA LEU A 111 -8.58 -8.24 -3.81
C LEU A 111 -7.79 -9.50 -3.43
N LEU A 112 -7.55 -10.44 -4.35
CA LEU A 112 -6.68 -11.60 -4.11
C LEU A 112 -5.21 -11.19 -3.93
N LEU A 113 -4.73 -10.18 -4.67
CA LEU A 113 -3.39 -9.62 -4.45
C LEU A 113 -3.24 -9.00 -3.06
N VAL A 114 -4.29 -8.30 -2.61
CA VAL A 114 -4.33 -7.73 -1.25
C VAL A 114 -4.45 -8.82 -0.19
N ALA A 115 -5.39 -9.76 -0.35
CA ALA A 115 -5.67 -10.82 0.63
C ALA A 115 -4.49 -11.79 0.79
N SER A 116 -3.73 -12.07 -0.27
CA SER A 116 -2.51 -12.87 -0.20
C SER A 116 -1.36 -12.15 0.52
N GLY A 117 -1.40 -10.82 0.57
CA GLY A 117 -0.38 -9.96 1.14
C GLY A 117 0.71 -9.54 0.16
N LEU A 118 0.56 -9.87 -1.14
CA LEU A 118 1.44 -9.39 -2.22
C LEU A 118 1.29 -7.88 -2.44
N ARG A 119 0.10 -7.35 -2.18
CA ARG A 119 -0.20 -5.92 -2.19
C ARG A 119 -0.69 -5.48 -0.80
N PRO A 120 -0.19 -4.38 -0.22
CA PRO A 120 -0.71 -3.88 1.05
C PRO A 120 -2.15 -3.39 0.92
N SER A 121 -2.51 -2.81 -0.22
CA SER A 121 -3.84 -2.24 -0.45
C SER A 121 -4.13 -2.00 -1.93
N CYS A 122 -5.40 -1.82 -2.29
CA CYS A 122 -5.80 -1.38 -3.63
C CYS A 122 -7.02 -0.44 -3.57
N LEU A 123 -7.04 0.55 -4.44
CA LEU A 123 -8.22 1.38 -4.73
C LEU A 123 -9.18 0.59 -5.62
N VAL A 124 -10.47 0.77 -5.40
CA VAL A 124 -11.52 0.29 -6.29
C VAL A 124 -11.85 1.38 -7.31
N ASP A 125 -11.43 1.16 -8.56
CA ASP A 125 -11.56 2.09 -9.68
C ASP A 125 -12.60 1.64 -10.73
N CYS A 126 -12.91 0.34 -10.81
CA CYS A 126 -13.79 -0.21 -11.83
C CYS A 126 -15.29 0.00 -11.59
N CYS A 127 -15.69 0.46 -10.40
CA CYS A 127 -17.08 0.70 -10.01
C CYS A 127 -17.20 1.51 -8.71
N ALA A 128 -18.29 2.25 -8.55
CA ALA A 128 -18.66 2.83 -7.26
C ALA A 128 -19.22 1.73 -6.34
N LEU A 129 -18.48 1.38 -5.28
CA LEU A 129 -18.92 0.45 -4.24
C LEU A 129 -19.51 1.20 -3.05
N THR A 130 -20.70 0.80 -2.61
CA THR A 130 -21.24 1.27 -1.33
C THR A 130 -20.57 0.54 -0.16
N LYS A 131 -20.69 1.11 1.04
CA LYS A 131 -20.26 0.49 2.30
C LYS A 131 -20.80 -0.93 2.47
N GLU A 132 -22.09 -1.11 2.19
CA GLU A 132 -22.79 -2.38 2.31
C GLU A 132 -22.30 -3.38 1.28
N GLN A 133 -22.03 -2.94 0.04
CA GLN A 133 -21.50 -3.80 -1.01
C GLN A 133 -20.07 -4.26 -0.69
N ALA A 134 -19.22 -3.36 -0.19
CA ALA A 134 -17.87 -3.70 0.24
C ALA A 134 -17.88 -4.71 1.40
N GLY A 135 -18.75 -4.50 2.40
CA GLY A 135 -18.94 -5.43 3.50
C GLY A 135 -19.46 -6.79 3.03
N LEU A 136 -20.47 -6.82 2.16
CA LEU A 136 -21.02 -8.06 1.62
C LEU A 136 -19.98 -8.84 0.82
N LEU A 137 -19.14 -8.16 0.03
CA LEU A 137 -18.05 -8.80 -0.72
C LEU A 137 -17.04 -9.46 0.22
N LEU A 138 -16.60 -8.75 1.27
CA LEU A 138 -15.67 -9.29 2.26
C LEU A 138 -16.26 -10.48 3.03
N SER A 139 -17.54 -10.41 3.42
CA SER A 139 -18.25 -11.52 4.06
C SER A 139 -18.35 -12.73 3.13
N CYS A 140 -18.70 -12.52 1.86
CA CYS A 140 -18.76 -13.62 0.89
C CYS A 140 -17.40 -14.29 0.70
N LEU A 141 -16.31 -13.52 0.68
CA LEU A 141 -14.95 -14.06 0.59
C LEU A 141 -14.51 -14.78 1.87
N ALA A 142 -14.95 -14.31 3.04
CA ALA A 142 -14.71 -14.99 4.31
C ALA A 142 -15.41 -16.36 4.34
N ASP A 143 -16.60 -16.50 3.77
CA ASP A 143 -17.29 -17.80 3.67
C ASP A 143 -16.59 -18.76 2.70
N GLU A 144 -16.00 -18.23 1.62
CA GLU A 144 -15.21 -19.03 0.68
C GLU A 144 -13.79 -19.33 1.23
N HIS A 145 -13.42 -18.76 2.39
CA HIS A 145 -12.08 -18.92 2.97
C HIS A 145 -11.71 -20.38 3.22
N GLU A 146 -12.63 -21.23 3.65
CA GLU A 146 -12.30 -22.65 3.89
C GLU A 146 -11.91 -23.38 2.58
N LEU A 147 -12.49 -22.99 1.44
CA LEU A 147 -12.17 -23.55 0.13
C LEU A 147 -10.87 -22.98 -0.45
N TYR A 148 -10.56 -21.72 -0.13
CA TYR A 148 -9.45 -20.97 -0.72
C TYR A 148 -8.46 -20.41 0.31
N ARG A 149 -8.35 -21.03 1.49
CA ARG A 149 -7.45 -20.63 2.60
C ARG A 149 -6.00 -20.49 2.14
N GLN A 150 -5.66 -21.15 1.03
CA GLN A 150 -4.36 -21.15 0.36
C GLN A 150 -4.00 -19.78 -0.25
N TRP A 151 -4.98 -19.00 -0.72
CA TRP A 151 -4.75 -17.71 -1.39
C TRP A 151 -5.38 -16.52 -0.66
N LEU A 152 -6.39 -16.80 0.17
CA LEU A 152 -7.24 -15.80 0.78
C LEU A 152 -7.02 -15.79 2.28
N GLU A 153 -6.46 -14.71 2.82
CA GLU A 153 -6.59 -14.38 4.24
C GLU A 153 -7.60 -13.23 4.43
N ALA A 154 -8.84 -13.47 4.00
CA ALA A 154 -9.91 -12.47 4.01
C ALA A 154 -10.12 -11.82 5.39
N GLY A 155 -9.87 -12.55 6.49
CA GLY A 155 -9.95 -12.02 7.85
C GLY A 155 -8.97 -10.88 8.17
N ARG A 156 -7.93 -10.70 7.35
CA ARG A 156 -6.94 -9.62 7.47
C ARG A 156 -7.20 -8.43 6.56
N VAL A 157 -8.19 -8.53 5.68
CA VAL A 157 -8.56 -7.44 4.78
C VAL A 157 -9.64 -6.60 5.43
N ARG A 158 -9.56 -5.28 5.23
CA ARG A 158 -10.56 -4.29 5.60
C ARG A 158 -10.93 -3.48 4.37
N ALA A 159 -12.19 -3.11 4.24
CA ALA A 159 -12.62 -2.06 3.32
C ALA A 159 -12.52 -0.72 4.06
N VAL A 160 -11.73 0.20 3.53
CA VAL A 160 -11.54 1.55 4.05
C VAL A 160 -12.24 2.51 3.09
N LEU A 161 -13.23 3.22 3.60
CA LEU A 161 -13.93 4.27 2.89
C LEU A 161 -13.25 5.59 3.20
N LEU A 162 -12.90 6.32 2.15
CA LEU A 162 -12.33 7.67 2.22
C LEU A 162 -13.05 8.53 1.19
N ASN A 163 -13.92 9.43 1.67
CA ASN A 163 -14.72 10.35 0.85
C ASN A 163 -15.39 9.66 -0.35
N GLY A 164 -16.14 8.60 -0.09
CA GLY A 164 -16.87 7.84 -1.12
C GLY A 164 -16.04 6.83 -1.92
N ASN A 165 -14.71 6.89 -1.86
CA ASN A 165 -13.83 5.90 -2.48
C ASN A 165 -13.54 4.72 -1.54
N VAL A 166 -13.42 3.52 -2.10
CA VAL A 166 -13.19 2.28 -1.36
C VAL A 166 -11.80 1.75 -1.62
N PHE A 167 -11.05 1.51 -0.55
CA PHE A 167 -9.77 0.83 -0.56
C PHE A 167 -9.89 -0.52 0.14
N PHE A 168 -9.42 -1.59 -0.47
CA PHE A 168 -9.18 -2.83 0.27
C PHE A 168 -7.77 -2.80 0.83
N VAL A 169 -7.62 -3.01 2.13
CA VAL A 169 -6.36 -2.91 2.86
C VAL A 169 -6.11 -4.20 3.61
N ASN A 170 -4.99 -4.86 3.33
CA ASN A 170 -4.47 -5.93 4.17
C ASN A 170 -3.77 -5.29 5.36
N VAL A 171 -4.37 -5.39 6.54
CA VAL A 171 -3.94 -4.68 7.75
C VAL A 171 -2.47 -4.97 8.07
N ASP A 172 -2.08 -6.24 8.04
CA ASP A 172 -0.71 -6.63 8.41
C ASP A 172 0.31 -6.16 7.38
N ALA A 173 0.00 -6.29 6.09
CA ALA A 173 0.88 -5.86 5.02
C ALA A 173 1.03 -4.33 5.02
N PHE A 174 -0.09 -3.60 5.11
CA PHE A 174 -0.10 -2.14 5.15
C PHE A 174 0.78 -1.60 6.28
N ILE A 175 0.53 -2.06 7.51
CA ILE A 175 1.25 -1.52 8.66
C ILE A 175 2.73 -1.95 8.59
N ARG A 176 3.04 -3.17 8.13
CA ARG A 176 4.43 -3.61 7.96
C ARG A 176 5.17 -2.68 7.02
N GLU A 177 4.58 -2.35 5.88
CA GLU A 177 5.21 -1.43 4.92
C GLU A 177 5.40 -0.03 5.52
N LYS A 178 4.41 0.50 6.26
CA LYS A 178 4.55 1.80 6.94
C LYS A 178 5.61 1.82 8.04
N MET A 179 5.76 0.72 8.78
CA MET A 179 6.77 0.59 9.82
C MET A 179 8.18 0.34 9.26
N ALA A 180 8.28 -0.45 8.18
CA ALA A 180 9.56 -0.86 7.61
C ALA A 180 10.21 0.21 6.73
N THR A 181 9.40 1.04 6.07
CA THR A 181 9.90 2.22 5.36
C THR A 181 10.27 3.33 6.33
N GLY A 182 9.59 3.44 7.48
CA GLY A 182 9.71 4.60 8.36
C GLY A 182 9.06 5.82 7.71
N LEU A 183 8.27 6.58 8.45
CA LEU A 183 7.47 7.70 7.92
C LEU A 183 8.30 8.82 7.24
N HIS A 184 9.63 8.76 7.36
CA HIS A 184 10.59 9.72 6.83
C HIS A 184 11.19 9.36 5.45
N TYR A 185 11.03 8.14 4.96
CA TYR A 185 11.67 7.69 3.71
C TYR A 185 10.75 7.72 2.48
N GLN A 186 9.49 8.06 2.70
CA GLN A 186 8.47 8.32 1.70
C GLN A 186 8.82 9.62 0.94
N MET A 187 8.75 9.61 -0.40
CA MET A 187 8.89 10.85 -1.17
C MET A 187 7.53 11.56 -1.20
N TYR A 188 7.50 12.77 -0.66
CA TYR A 188 6.34 13.67 -0.76
C TYR A 188 6.67 14.78 -1.75
N VAL A 189 5.76 15.03 -2.69
CA VAL A 189 5.97 15.97 -3.79
C VAL A 189 4.79 16.94 -3.83
N ASP A 190 5.11 18.22 -3.68
CA ASP A 190 4.19 19.32 -3.90
C ASP A 190 4.01 19.55 -5.40
N VAL A 191 2.76 19.49 -5.82
CA VAL A 191 2.34 19.66 -7.22
C VAL A 191 1.34 20.81 -7.37
N SER A 192 1.32 21.72 -6.39
CA SER A 192 0.49 22.93 -6.43
C SER A 192 0.65 23.68 -7.75
N ILE A 193 -0.45 24.16 -8.29
CA ILE A 193 -0.49 24.90 -9.57
C ILE A 193 0.39 26.16 -9.57
N THR A 194 0.67 26.73 -8.40
CA THR A 194 1.52 27.92 -8.26
C THR A 194 3.00 27.63 -8.50
N LEU A 195 3.39 26.37 -8.65
CA LEU A 195 4.76 25.96 -8.93
C LEU A 195 4.99 25.79 -10.44
N ASP A 196 6.14 26.26 -10.93
CA ASP A 196 6.57 26.04 -12.32
C ASP A 196 6.87 24.56 -12.62
N ARG A 197 7.27 23.80 -11.59
CA ARG A 197 7.53 22.36 -11.66
C ARG A 197 7.31 21.70 -10.30
N PRO A 198 7.01 20.38 -10.25
CA PRO A 198 6.86 19.65 -9.01
C PRO A 198 8.06 19.83 -8.08
N LYS A 199 7.81 20.00 -6.78
CA LYS A 199 8.86 20.24 -5.78
C LYS A 199 8.79 19.18 -4.69
N ARG A 200 9.94 18.65 -4.28
CA ARG A 200 9.98 17.75 -3.13
C ARG A 200 9.67 18.51 -1.83
N ILE A 201 8.72 18.01 -1.05
CA ILE A 201 8.43 18.52 0.30
C ILE A 201 9.55 18.05 1.23
N SER A 202 10.15 19.00 1.96
CA SER A 202 11.35 18.79 2.76
C SER A 202 11.19 19.37 4.17
N ASN A 203 12.16 19.16 5.05
CA ASN A 203 12.16 19.82 6.37
C ASN A 203 12.83 21.21 6.31
N ASN A 204 12.96 21.81 5.13
CA ASN A 204 13.71 23.06 4.96
C ASN A 204 12.90 24.30 5.37
N SER A 205 11.57 24.22 5.38
CA SER A 205 10.68 25.27 5.88
C SER A 205 9.77 24.73 6.98
N GLU A 206 9.31 25.63 7.85
CA GLU A 206 8.42 25.28 8.96
C GLU A 206 7.09 24.70 8.45
N ALA A 207 6.52 25.29 7.39
CA ALA A 207 5.28 24.80 6.78
C ALA A 207 5.42 23.39 6.20
N GLU A 208 6.51 23.10 5.47
CA GLU A 208 6.77 21.77 4.92
C GLU A 208 7.05 20.74 6.03
N ALA A 209 7.78 21.13 7.09
CA ALA A 209 8.04 20.26 8.24
C ALA A 209 6.75 19.92 9.01
N LEU A 210 5.88 20.92 9.24
CA LEU A 210 4.55 20.70 9.81
C LEU A 210 3.70 19.77 8.94
N ARG A 211 3.81 19.90 7.61
CA ARG A 211 3.11 19.02 6.68
C ARG A 211 3.57 17.57 6.78
N LEU A 212 4.89 17.35 6.77
CA LEU A 212 5.48 16.02 6.92
C LEU A 212 5.12 15.40 8.27
N HIS A 213 5.10 16.20 9.33
CA HIS A 213 4.62 15.76 10.63
C HIS A 213 3.13 15.36 10.60
N ALA A 214 2.28 16.15 9.96
CA ALA A 214 0.87 15.83 9.82
C ALA A 214 0.66 14.50 9.07
N PHE A 215 1.42 14.24 7.99
CA PHE A 215 1.35 12.97 7.27
C PHE A 215 1.73 11.78 8.16
N ALA A 216 2.78 11.95 8.96
CA ALA A 216 3.19 10.95 9.92
C ALA A 216 2.08 10.68 10.95
N VAL A 217 1.53 11.72 11.57
CA VAL A 217 0.44 11.62 12.57
C VAL A 217 -0.78 10.92 11.98
N TRP A 218 -1.22 11.31 10.77
CA TRP A 218 -2.36 10.69 10.12
C TRP A 218 -2.11 9.21 9.80
N THR A 219 -0.93 8.88 9.27
CA THR A 219 -0.57 7.48 8.96
C THR A 219 -0.58 6.61 10.22
N ILE A 220 -0.08 7.14 11.34
CA ILE A 220 -0.10 6.45 12.63
C ILE A 220 -1.53 6.22 13.11
N GLN A 221 -2.38 7.24 12.99
CA GLN A 221 -3.79 7.15 13.37
C GLN A 221 -4.52 6.11 12.52
N ALA A 222 -4.35 6.13 11.20
CA ALA A 222 -4.91 5.13 10.30
C ALA A 222 -4.45 3.70 10.66
N CYS A 223 -3.17 3.51 10.99
CA CYS A 223 -2.66 2.22 11.46
C CYS A 223 -3.34 1.77 12.77
N LYS A 224 -3.50 2.68 13.74
CA LYS A 224 -4.17 2.38 15.02
C LYS A 224 -5.64 1.99 14.83
N GLU A 225 -6.35 2.68 13.94
CA GLU A 225 -7.74 2.37 13.62
C GLU A 225 -7.87 1.02 12.91
N LEU A 226 -6.98 0.72 11.97
CA LEU A 226 -6.94 -0.58 11.29
C LEU A 226 -6.65 -1.74 12.25
N LEU A 227 -5.79 -1.54 13.26
CA LEU A 227 -5.46 -2.55 14.26
C LEU A 227 -6.57 -2.76 15.30
N SER A 228 -7.18 -1.68 15.76
CA SER A 228 -8.16 -1.72 16.84
C SER A 228 -9.56 -2.10 16.36
N SER A 229 -9.84 -1.97 15.07
CA SER A 229 -11.17 -2.21 14.52
C SER A 229 -11.54 -3.69 14.40
N ALA A 230 -12.66 -4.03 15.05
CA ALA A 230 -13.37 -5.27 14.85
C ALA A 230 -14.23 -5.28 13.58
N SER A 231 -14.54 -4.10 13.01
CA SER A 231 -15.34 -3.98 11.79
C SER A 231 -14.51 -4.32 10.56
N GLN A 232 -15.11 -5.05 9.61
CA GLN A 232 -14.52 -5.28 8.29
C GLN A 232 -14.55 -4.04 7.39
N VAL A 233 -15.44 -3.09 7.69
CA VAL A 233 -15.62 -1.85 6.93
C VAL A 233 -15.38 -0.65 7.83
N LEU A 234 -14.43 0.19 7.43
CA LEU A 234 -13.92 1.33 8.18
C LEU A 234 -14.18 2.60 7.39
N GLU A 235 -14.62 3.65 8.06
CA GLU A 235 -14.76 4.98 7.47
C GLU A 235 -13.69 5.87 8.07
N LEU A 236 -12.69 6.22 7.24
CA LEU A 236 -11.67 7.18 7.63
C LEU A 236 -12.11 8.56 7.18
N LYS A 237 -12.08 9.51 8.11
CA LYS A 237 -12.32 10.91 7.77
C LYS A 237 -11.05 11.51 7.19
N ARG A 238 -11.16 12.13 6.01
CA ARG A 238 -10.10 12.98 5.47
C ARG A 238 -9.99 14.24 6.35
N PRO A 239 -8.82 14.55 6.92
CA PRO A 239 -8.57 15.87 7.48
C PRO A 239 -8.68 16.94 6.39
N SER A 240 -9.33 18.06 6.68
CA SER A 240 -9.51 19.16 5.72
C SER A 240 -8.20 19.69 5.16
N THR A 241 -7.11 19.54 5.91
CA THR A 241 -5.77 19.95 5.50
C THR A 241 -5.20 19.10 4.37
N PHE A 242 -5.58 17.83 4.23
CA PHE A 242 -5.03 16.94 3.19
C PHE A 242 -5.89 16.93 1.95
N ASN A 243 -5.27 16.95 0.77
CA ASN A 243 -5.97 16.58 -0.45
C ASN A 243 -6.25 15.06 -0.47
N ALA A 244 -7.22 14.65 -1.27
CA ALA A 244 -7.63 13.25 -1.33
C ALA A 244 -6.55 12.36 -1.95
N THR A 245 -5.83 12.87 -2.95
CA THR A 245 -4.72 12.24 -3.65
C THR A 245 -3.59 11.82 -2.71
N ALA A 246 -3.19 12.68 -1.77
CA ALA A 246 -2.10 12.38 -0.84
C ALA A 246 -2.49 11.23 0.10
N LEU A 247 -3.72 11.25 0.60
CA LEU A 247 -4.24 10.16 1.42
C LEU A 247 -4.40 8.87 0.63
N ALA A 248 -4.80 8.93 -0.64
CA ALA A 248 -4.84 7.78 -1.54
C ALA A 248 -3.44 7.17 -1.70
N GLY A 249 -2.43 7.98 -2.03
CA GLY A 249 -1.04 7.52 -2.15
C GLY A 249 -0.51 6.91 -0.86
N LEU A 250 -0.86 7.50 0.29
CA LEU A 250 -0.52 6.94 1.60
C LEU A 250 -1.20 5.59 1.85
N LEU A 251 -2.51 5.48 1.60
CA LEU A 251 -3.26 4.23 1.75
C LEU A 251 -2.75 3.15 0.81
N LEU A 252 -2.36 3.51 -0.41
CA LEU A 252 -1.80 2.62 -1.45
C LEU A 252 -0.34 2.20 -1.18
N CYS A 253 0.29 2.76 -0.15
CA CYS A 253 1.71 2.54 0.16
C CYS A 253 2.63 2.83 -1.05
N TYR A 254 2.27 3.81 -1.88
CA TYR A 254 3.13 4.24 -2.98
C TYR A 254 4.40 4.88 -2.45
N PRO A 255 5.57 4.68 -3.07
CA PRO A 255 6.84 5.31 -2.67
C PRO A 255 6.93 6.82 -2.95
N CYS A 256 6.04 7.34 -3.79
CA CYS A 256 5.87 8.76 -4.08
C CYS A 256 4.42 9.17 -3.83
N VAL A 257 4.20 10.23 -3.05
CA VAL A 257 2.89 10.77 -2.68
C VAL A 257 2.83 12.21 -3.14
N TYR A 258 1.87 12.51 -4.02
CA TYR A 258 1.59 13.87 -4.46
C TYR A 258 0.67 14.58 -3.48
N ASP A 259 0.96 15.84 -3.23
CA ASP A 259 0.19 16.72 -2.35
C ASP A 259 0.10 18.13 -2.95
N MET A 260 -0.90 18.88 -2.54
CA MET A 260 -1.11 20.26 -2.95
C MET A 260 -1.23 21.12 -1.70
N LEU A 261 -0.21 21.93 -1.46
CA LEU A 261 -0.12 22.88 -0.35
C LEU A 261 -0.91 24.15 -0.67
N VAL A 262 -2.21 24.02 -0.94
CA VAL A 262 -3.05 25.17 -1.29
C VAL A 262 -3.70 25.73 -0.02
N ASP A 263 -3.48 27.02 0.25
CA ASP A 263 -4.09 27.83 1.32
C ASP A 263 -5.52 28.29 0.98
N SER A 264 -6.35 27.45 0.35
CA SER A 264 -7.69 27.88 -0.07
C SER A 264 -8.77 27.47 0.94
N ASP A 265 -9.41 28.49 1.53
CA ASP A 265 -10.60 28.40 2.40
C ASP A 265 -11.87 27.84 1.68
N LYS A 266 -11.74 27.38 0.43
CA LYS A 266 -12.87 26.88 -0.35
C LYS A 266 -12.72 25.38 -0.53
N ALA A 267 -13.64 24.64 0.10
CA ALA A 267 -13.83 23.21 -0.14
C ALA A 267 -14.22 22.99 -1.61
N VAL A 268 -13.22 22.83 -2.47
CA VAL A 268 -13.38 22.32 -3.83
C VAL A 268 -13.80 20.85 -3.73
N ASP A 269 -14.65 20.40 -4.65
CA ASP A 269 -15.25 19.06 -4.66
C ASP A 269 -14.21 17.96 -4.39
N GLU A 270 -14.59 16.97 -3.57
CA GLU A 270 -13.65 16.15 -2.78
C GLU A 270 -12.70 15.25 -3.60
N TRP A 271 -12.96 15.07 -4.89
CA TRP A 271 -12.16 14.35 -5.88
C TRP A 271 -12.30 14.93 -7.30
N SER A 272 -12.73 16.20 -7.42
CA SER A 272 -12.78 16.85 -8.75
C SER A 272 -11.38 17.02 -9.30
N GLU A 273 -11.27 17.07 -10.63
CA GLU A 273 -10.01 17.40 -11.30
C GLU A 273 -9.42 18.69 -10.71
N GLN A 274 -8.30 18.54 -10.01
CA GLN A 274 -7.54 19.63 -9.42
C GLN A 274 -6.40 20.00 -10.37
N GLU A 275 -6.38 21.25 -10.81
CA GLU A 275 -5.28 21.78 -11.61
C GLU A 275 -3.96 21.67 -10.81
N ASN A 276 -2.91 21.22 -11.47
CA ASN A 276 -1.61 20.95 -10.87
C ASN A 276 -0.48 21.15 -11.89
N CYS A 277 0.76 21.19 -11.41
CA CYS A 277 1.94 21.43 -12.25
C CYS A 277 2.54 20.16 -12.89
N LEU A 278 1.83 19.02 -12.91
CA LEU A 278 2.34 17.78 -13.54
C LEU A 278 2.10 17.72 -15.04
N ALA A 279 1.25 18.58 -15.60
CA ALA A 279 0.98 18.61 -17.03
C ALA A 279 2.29 18.82 -17.81
N MET A 280 2.55 17.94 -18.80
CA MET A 280 3.77 17.93 -19.61
C MET A 280 5.08 17.75 -18.82
N CYS A 281 5.02 17.47 -17.51
CA CYS A 281 6.20 17.15 -16.73
C CYS A 281 6.72 15.76 -17.16
N PRO A 282 8.02 15.60 -17.47
CA PRO A 282 8.63 14.30 -17.67
C PRO A 282 8.56 13.46 -16.40
N LEU A 283 8.02 12.24 -16.51
CA LEU A 283 7.84 11.30 -15.40
C LEU A 283 8.59 9.99 -15.65
N TYR A 284 9.04 9.34 -14.59
CA TYR A 284 9.33 7.92 -14.59
C TYR A 284 8.07 7.18 -14.13
N LEU A 285 7.57 6.26 -14.95
CA LEU A 285 6.59 5.26 -14.56
C LEU A 285 7.34 4.05 -14.01
N LEU A 286 7.15 3.77 -12.72
CA LEU A 286 7.68 2.59 -12.07
C LEU A 286 6.56 1.56 -11.90
N GLN A 287 6.83 0.35 -12.36
CA GLN A 287 5.94 -0.79 -12.22
C GLN A 287 6.63 -1.87 -11.40
N THR A 288 6.02 -2.24 -10.28
CA THR A 288 6.42 -3.42 -9.51
C THR A 288 5.59 -4.61 -9.94
N ALA A 289 6.22 -5.76 -10.15
CA ALA A 289 5.54 -6.94 -10.64
C ALA A 289 6.08 -8.23 -10.02
N ALA A 290 5.19 -9.19 -9.80
CA ALA A 290 5.52 -10.53 -9.37
C ALA A 290 5.60 -11.45 -10.59
N LEU A 291 6.76 -12.06 -10.83
CA LEU A 291 6.94 -13.09 -11.84
C LEU A 291 6.65 -14.45 -11.21
N LEU A 292 5.68 -15.16 -11.77
CA LEU A 292 5.33 -16.52 -11.36
C LEU A 292 6.15 -17.57 -12.15
N PRO A 293 6.27 -18.82 -11.67
CA PRO A 293 7.09 -19.87 -12.31
C PRO A 293 6.74 -20.20 -13.76
N GLN A 294 5.51 -19.88 -14.17
CA GLN A 294 5.01 -20.08 -15.53
C GLN A 294 5.33 -18.90 -16.47
N GLN A 295 6.27 -18.03 -16.07
CA GLN A 295 6.60 -16.76 -16.73
C GLN A 295 5.41 -15.78 -16.83
N MET A 296 4.36 -16.01 -16.03
CA MET A 296 3.25 -15.07 -15.94
C MET A 296 3.65 -13.93 -15.02
N GLU A 297 3.65 -12.72 -15.57
CA GLU A 297 3.91 -11.50 -14.82
C GLU A 297 2.60 -10.88 -14.32
N ILE A 298 2.56 -10.56 -13.04
CA ILE A 298 1.43 -9.85 -12.42
C ILE A 298 1.89 -8.49 -11.95
N ALA A 299 1.35 -7.43 -12.56
CA ALA A 299 1.54 -6.06 -12.10
C ALA A 299 0.95 -5.87 -10.69
N LEU A 300 1.77 -5.34 -9.77
CA LEU A 300 1.42 -5.13 -8.36
C LEU A 300 1.24 -3.66 -8.02
N HIS A 301 2.09 -2.76 -8.48
CA HIS A 301 1.87 -1.33 -8.30
C HIS A 301 2.44 -0.61 -9.50
N GLU A 302 1.74 0.43 -9.92
CA GLU A 302 2.20 1.39 -10.91
C GLU A 302 2.08 2.77 -10.28
N PHE A 303 3.16 3.53 -10.34
CA PHE A 303 3.20 4.90 -9.84
C PHE A 303 4.21 5.72 -10.62
N THR A 304 4.02 7.04 -10.63
CA THR A 304 4.90 7.97 -11.34
C THR A 304 5.75 8.79 -10.37
N VAL A 305 6.90 9.25 -10.83
CA VAL A 305 7.77 10.20 -10.14
C VAL A 305 8.32 11.21 -11.15
N PRO A 306 8.33 12.53 -10.86
CA PRO A 306 8.95 13.51 -11.75
C PRO A 306 10.44 13.25 -11.94
N GLN A 307 10.90 13.23 -13.20
CA GLN A 307 12.27 12.84 -13.55
C GLN A 307 13.31 13.75 -12.91
N HIS A 308 13.09 15.07 -12.95
CA HIS A 308 14.03 16.06 -12.39
C HIS A 308 14.26 15.88 -10.89
N LEU A 309 13.30 15.34 -10.14
CA LEU A 309 13.47 15.07 -8.70
C LEU A 309 14.41 13.88 -8.42
N LEU A 310 14.70 13.06 -9.43
CA LEU A 310 15.64 11.94 -9.35
C LEU A 310 16.97 12.25 -10.05
N ASP A 311 16.93 13.10 -11.08
CA ASP A 311 18.06 13.35 -11.96
C ASP A 311 18.93 14.55 -11.53
N ASP A 312 18.42 15.48 -10.70
CA ASP A 312 19.13 16.68 -10.22
C ASP A 312 20.22 16.37 -9.14
N CYS A 313 21.06 15.36 -9.37
CA CYS A 313 22.22 15.02 -8.55
C CYS A 313 23.55 15.25 -9.30
N SER A 314 23.74 16.42 -9.92
CA SER A 314 25.07 16.85 -10.36
C SER A 314 25.09 18.32 -10.81
N ASP A 315 25.41 19.24 -9.90
CA ASP A 315 26.13 20.47 -10.25
C ASP A 315 27.66 20.30 -10.12
N GLU A 316 28.17 19.11 -9.76
CA GLU A 316 29.61 18.96 -9.41
C GLU A 316 30.38 17.79 -10.04
N VAL A 317 29.86 17.05 -11.03
CA VAL A 317 30.69 16.03 -11.71
C VAL A 317 30.50 16.08 -13.21
N GLN A 318 31.13 17.07 -13.85
CA GLN A 318 31.61 16.92 -15.21
C GLN A 318 32.79 15.95 -15.17
N GLU A 319 32.65 14.79 -15.80
CA GLU A 319 33.58 14.29 -16.82
C GLU A 319 33.27 12.82 -17.17
N GLN A 320 33.37 12.54 -18.47
CA GLN A 320 33.35 11.22 -19.14
C GLN A 320 31.97 10.70 -19.59
N GLU A 321 31.50 11.31 -20.68
CA GLU A 321 30.74 10.62 -21.71
C GLU A 321 31.58 9.48 -22.32
N ASN A 322 31.10 8.24 -22.20
CA ASN A 322 31.09 7.22 -23.27
C ASN A 322 30.68 5.86 -22.67
N ASP A 323 29.39 5.66 -22.44
CA ASP A 323 28.71 4.41 -22.79
C ASP A 323 27.18 4.59 -22.71
N ARG A 324 26.51 4.32 -23.83
CA ARG A 324 25.06 4.42 -23.99
C ARG A 324 24.37 3.17 -23.45
N ASP A 325 24.42 3.00 -22.14
CA ASP A 325 23.39 2.26 -21.40
C ASP A 325 22.83 3.23 -20.37
N VAL A 326 21.49 3.26 -20.23
CA VAL A 326 20.71 4.10 -19.32
C VAL A 326 21.42 4.22 -17.96
N ALA A 327 22.27 5.23 -17.81
CA ALA A 327 22.99 5.55 -16.60
C ALA A 327 21.98 6.21 -15.66
N SER A 328 21.05 5.39 -15.17
CA SER A 328 20.01 5.80 -14.24
C SER A 328 20.64 6.59 -13.10
N SER A 329 20.07 7.76 -12.85
CA SER A 329 20.50 8.63 -11.76
C SER A 329 20.62 7.85 -10.45
N PRO A 330 21.56 8.20 -9.56
CA PRO A 330 21.76 7.48 -8.29
C PRO A 330 20.46 7.35 -7.48
N LEU A 331 19.59 8.37 -7.53
CA LEU A 331 18.31 8.37 -6.86
C LEU A 331 17.29 7.44 -7.53
N LEU A 332 17.27 7.34 -8.86
CA LEU A 332 16.43 6.37 -9.55
C LEU A 332 16.85 4.92 -9.25
N LYS A 333 18.16 4.65 -9.22
CA LYS A 333 18.69 3.34 -8.79
C LYS A 333 18.29 3.01 -7.35
N LEU A 334 18.40 3.98 -6.44
CA LEU A 334 17.99 3.83 -5.04
C LEU A 334 16.49 3.55 -4.93
N LEU A 335 15.65 4.30 -5.66
CA LEU A 335 14.21 4.11 -5.67
C LEU A 335 13.83 2.72 -6.20
N ARG A 336 14.45 2.28 -7.30
CA ARG A 336 14.26 0.93 -7.85
C ARG A 336 14.64 -0.15 -6.85
N ALA A 337 15.79 0.00 -6.18
CA ALA A 337 16.25 -0.93 -5.15
C ALA A 337 15.27 -0.99 -3.96
N ARG A 338 14.72 0.15 -3.54
CA ARG A 338 13.69 0.20 -2.48
C ARG A 338 12.42 -0.52 -2.89
N CYS A 339 11.93 -0.31 -4.11
CA CYS A 339 10.76 -1.01 -4.64
C CYS A 339 10.99 -2.52 -4.68
N LEU A 340 12.17 -2.97 -5.13
CA LEU A 340 12.56 -4.38 -5.12
C LEU A 340 12.58 -4.97 -3.70
N LEU A 341 13.14 -4.25 -2.73
CA LEU A 341 13.17 -4.69 -1.33
C LEU A 341 11.77 -4.77 -0.70
N GLN A 342 10.93 -3.77 -0.94
CA GLN A 342 9.53 -3.75 -0.51
C GLN A 342 8.75 -4.93 -1.11
N LEU A 343 8.95 -5.20 -2.41
CA LEU A 343 8.31 -6.31 -3.08
C LEU A 343 8.79 -7.66 -2.56
N ARG A 344 10.10 -7.86 -2.38
CA ARG A 344 10.66 -9.09 -1.79
C ARG A 344 10.09 -9.36 -0.39
N ARG A 345 9.99 -8.33 0.45
CA ARG A 345 9.34 -8.45 1.77
C ARG A 345 7.88 -8.86 1.63
N SER A 346 7.15 -8.25 0.70
CA SER A 346 5.75 -8.62 0.44
C SER A 346 5.61 -10.07 -0.03
N ILE A 347 6.50 -10.55 -0.90
CA ILE A 347 6.55 -11.94 -1.37
C ILE A 347 6.89 -12.90 -0.22
N ASP A 348 7.97 -12.64 0.53
CA ASP A 348 8.43 -13.46 1.66
C ASP A 348 7.33 -13.63 2.73
N HIS A 349 6.52 -12.60 2.91
CA HIS A 349 5.41 -12.61 3.85
C HIS A 349 4.06 -12.94 3.21
N SER A 350 3.98 -13.14 1.90
CA SER A 350 2.75 -13.55 1.22
C SER A 350 2.43 -15.03 1.48
N CYS A 351 1.20 -15.45 1.21
CA CYS A 351 0.84 -16.87 1.32
C CYS A 351 1.30 -17.68 0.10
N LEU A 352 1.99 -17.03 -0.86
CA LEU A 352 2.38 -17.56 -2.17
C LEU A 352 3.91 -17.65 -2.34
N ALA A 353 4.68 -17.48 -1.26
CA ALA A 353 6.11 -17.15 -1.25
C ALA A 353 7.07 -18.14 -1.96
N SER A 354 6.67 -19.38 -2.25
CA SER A 354 7.63 -20.45 -2.58
C SER A 354 8.22 -20.39 -3.99
N SER A 355 7.76 -19.49 -4.87
CA SER A 355 8.15 -19.54 -6.29
C SER A 355 8.00 -18.21 -7.07
N ILE A 356 7.88 -17.08 -6.36
CA ILE A 356 7.64 -15.78 -6.98
C ILE A 356 8.93 -14.96 -7.01
N GLU A 357 9.28 -14.41 -8.17
CA GLU A 357 10.38 -13.47 -8.32
C GLU A 357 9.89 -12.01 -8.36
N ALA A 358 10.67 -11.11 -7.78
CA ALA A 358 10.37 -9.68 -7.74
C ALA A 358 10.96 -8.98 -8.97
N GLN A 359 10.11 -8.28 -9.72
CA GLN A 359 10.52 -7.43 -10.85
C GLN A 359 10.13 -5.97 -10.61
N VAL A 360 10.99 -5.06 -11.08
CA VAL A 360 10.71 -3.63 -11.12
C VAL A 360 11.15 -3.08 -12.46
N HIS A 361 10.17 -2.61 -13.22
CA HIS A 361 10.33 -1.95 -14.52
C HIS A 361 10.25 -0.45 -14.35
N VAL A 362 10.99 0.25 -15.19
CA VAL A 362 11.06 1.71 -15.19
C VAL A 362 10.95 2.17 -16.64
N HIS A 363 9.99 3.05 -16.91
CA HIS A 363 9.76 3.62 -18.23
C HIS A 363 9.69 5.14 -18.11
N ALA A 364 10.26 5.86 -19.07
CA ALA A 364 10.05 7.30 -19.19
C ALA A 364 8.70 7.55 -19.87
N CYS A 365 7.91 8.49 -19.35
CA CYS A 365 6.66 8.93 -19.96
C CYS A 365 6.40 10.42 -19.73
N THR A 366 5.48 10.97 -20.50
CA THR A 366 4.96 12.34 -20.36
C THR A 366 3.45 12.28 -20.45
N LEU A 367 2.75 12.93 -19.53
CA LEU A 367 1.29 12.98 -19.53
C LEU A 367 0.82 14.37 -19.93
N HIS A 368 -0.07 14.43 -20.94
CA HIS A 368 -0.66 15.69 -21.40
C HIS A 368 -1.56 16.33 -20.36
N HIS A 369 -2.25 15.50 -19.57
CA HIS A 369 -3.09 15.91 -18.47
C HIS A 369 -2.92 14.91 -17.33
N VAL A 370 -2.81 15.41 -16.11
CA VAL A 370 -2.78 14.58 -14.90
C VAL A 370 -3.89 15.08 -14.00
N ALA A 371 -5.00 14.36 -13.94
CA ALA A 371 -6.02 14.58 -12.91
C ALA A 371 -5.52 13.87 -11.64
N LEU A 372 -5.46 14.61 -10.53
CA LEU A 372 -5.06 14.12 -9.21
C LEU A 372 -6.24 13.93 -8.28
#